data_AF-A0A956QS00-F1
#
_entry.id   AF-A0A956QS00-F1
#
_cell.length_a   1.000
_cell.length_b   1.000
_cell.length_c   1.000
_cell.angle_alpha   90.00
_cell.angle_beta   90.00
_cell.angle_gamma   90.00
#
_symmetry.space_group_name_H-M   'P 1'
#
loop_
_entity.id
_entity.type
_entity.pdbx_description
1 polymer ?
#
loop_
_entity_poly.entity_id
_entity_poly.type
_entity_poly.pdbx_seq_one_letter_code
_entity_poly.pdbx_strand_id
1 'polypeptide(L)'
;LMSAGYGGQVLISNAVRQAVAERWPEGVTLRDLGEHRLRDLLGPERVWQLDIAGLPTTFPPIKTLQGNPGNLPVLPAPLLGREQELAEMRRLLQDQATRLLTLTGPGGVGKTHLSLQAGADLLDDYPGGVWFVPLEEVRDPGQFLPALAAALGVREGGGLDLAGALHAWLAGRKALLLLDNLEQVAAAAPEIAALLAAAPQVQIVATSR
;
A
#
# COMPACT_ATOMS: atom_id res chain seq x y z
N LEU A 1 16.31 -4.50 -9.91
CA LEU A 1 17.41 -3.93 -9.09
C LEU A 1 17.78 -2.50 -9.49
N MET A 2 18.01 -2.22 -10.78
CA MET A 2 18.50 -0.89 -11.21
C MET A 2 17.58 0.29 -10.83
N SER A 3 16.27 0.07 -10.71
CA SER A 3 15.32 1.10 -10.27
C SER A 3 15.24 1.28 -8.75
N ALA A 4 15.91 0.41 -7.98
CA ALA A 4 15.85 0.39 -6.51
C ALA A 4 16.92 1.29 -5.85
N GLY A 5 18.00 1.59 -6.58
CA GLY A 5 19.13 2.37 -6.07
C GLY A 5 19.01 3.87 -6.33
N TYR A 6 19.83 4.64 -5.62
CA TYR A 6 20.07 6.06 -5.86
C TYR A 6 21.30 6.26 -6.76
N GLY A 7 21.46 7.45 -7.35
CA GLY A 7 22.64 7.78 -8.15
C GLY A 7 23.93 7.56 -7.35
N GLY A 8 24.86 6.78 -7.88
CA GLY A 8 26.12 6.41 -7.22
C GLY A 8 26.02 5.22 -6.26
N GLN A 9 24.83 4.67 -6.00
CA GLN A 9 24.64 3.47 -5.20
C GLN A 9 24.77 2.21 -6.06
N VAL A 10 25.57 1.25 -5.61
CA VAL A 10 25.74 -0.04 -6.30
C VAL A 10 25.04 -1.14 -5.49
N LEU A 11 24.01 -1.73 -6.08
CA LEU A 11 23.20 -2.80 -5.49
C LEU A 11 23.37 -4.11 -6.25
N ILE A 12 23.49 -5.23 -5.53
CA ILE A 12 23.54 -6.57 -6.10
C ILE A 12 22.50 -7.50 -5.49
N SER A 13 22.06 -8.50 -6.26
CA SER A 13 21.18 -9.58 -5.80
C SER A 13 21.96 -10.59 -4.97
N ASN A 14 21.22 -11.43 -4.25
CA ASN A 14 21.80 -12.55 -3.52
C ASN A 14 22.46 -13.56 -4.47
N ALA A 15 21.86 -13.75 -5.65
CA ALA A 15 22.43 -14.60 -6.70
C ALA A 15 23.81 -14.12 -7.17
N VAL A 16 23.98 -12.81 -7.37
CA VAL A 16 25.29 -12.22 -7.74
C VAL A 16 26.28 -12.35 -6.59
N ARG A 17 25.85 -12.07 -5.35
CA ARG A 17 26.69 -12.24 -4.16
C ARG A 17 27.19 -13.68 -4.01
N GLN A 18 26.35 -14.68 -4.28
CA GLN A 18 26.73 -16.09 -4.23
C GLN A 18 27.65 -16.51 -5.40
N ALA A 19 27.43 -15.94 -6.59
CA ALA A 19 28.26 -16.24 -7.77
C ALA A 19 29.70 -15.70 -7.64
N VAL A 20 29.89 -14.58 -6.93
CA VAL A 20 31.22 -13.94 -6.73
C VAL A 20 31.95 -14.56 -5.52
N ALA A 21 31.88 -15.88 -5.40
CA ALA A 21 32.02 -16.62 -4.14
C ALA A 21 33.26 -16.34 -3.28
N GLU A 22 34.41 -15.85 -3.78
CA GLU A 22 35.65 -15.90 -2.97
C GLU A 22 36.66 -14.74 -3.08
N ARG A 23 36.44 -13.67 -3.86
CA ARG A 23 37.38 -12.52 -3.85
C ARG A 23 36.73 -11.23 -4.31
N TRP A 24 36.34 -10.41 -3.35
CA TRP A 24 36.01 -9.01 -3.60
C TRP A 24 37.30 -8.22 -3.80
N PRO A 25 37.33 -7.24 -4.73
CA PRO A 25 38.48 -6.37 -4.91
C PRO A 25 38.85 -5.64 -3.62
N GLU A 26 40.12 -5.28 -3.47
CA GLU A 26 40.59 -4.52 -2.32
C GLU A 26 39.83 -3.18 -2.21
N GLY A 27 39.35 -2.87 -1.00
CA GLY A 27 38.53 -1.67 -0.76
C GLY A 27 37.04 -1.82 -1.07
N VAL A 28 36.54 -3.03 -1.37
CA VAL A 28 35.10 -3.30 -1.53
C VAL A 28 34.58 -4.15 -0.38
N THR A 29 33.55 -3.67 0.32
CA THR A 29 32.81 -4.44 1.33
C THR A 29 31.34 -4.57 0.96
N LEU A 30 30.66 -5.55 1.54
CA LEU A 30 29.25 -5.81 1.31
C LEU A 30 28.43 -5.47 2.55
N ARG A 31 27.39 -4.66 2.36
CA ARG A 31 26.38 -4.39 3.38
C ARG A 31 25.09 -5.11 3.03
N ASP A 32 24.56 -5.89 3.97
CA ASP A 32 23.25 -6.50 3.84
C ASP A 32 22.16 -5.43 4.00
N LEU A 33 21.26 -5.32 3.04
CA LEU A 33 20.09 -4.44 3.14
C LEU A 33 18.82 -5.20 3.53
N GLY A 34 18.86 -6.55 3.54
CA GLY A 34 17.74 -7.41 3.86
C GLY A 34 16.97 -7.88 2.62
N GLU A 35 15.80 -8.48 2.87
CA GLU A 35 14.91 -8.99 1.82
C GLU A 35 13.95 -7.92 1.33
N HIS A 36 13.80 -7.84 0.02
CA HIS A 36 13.02 -6.82 -0.65
C HIS A 36 12.28 -7.34 -1.86
N ARG A 37 11.01 -6.98 -2.00
CA ARG A 37 10.30 -7.21 -3.25
C ARG A 37 10.71 -6.14 -4.27
N LEU A 38 11.07 -6.57 -5.47
CA LEU A 38 11.50 -5.66 -6.55
C LEU A 38 10.51 -5.76 -7.71
N ARG A 39 10.33 -4.66 -8.44
CA ARG A 39 9.31 -4.53 -9.51
C ARG A 39 9.33 -5.66 -10.55
N ASP A 40 10.52 -6.21 -10.80
CA ASP A 40 10.77 -7.16 -11.88
C ASP A 40 10.89 -8.62 -11.39
N LEU A 41 10.61 -8.90 -10.10
CA LEU A 41 10.80 -10.22 -9.49
C LEU A 41 9.50 -10.77 -8.88
N LEU A 42 9.25 -12.06 -9.09
CA LEU A 42 8.07 -12.78 -8.61
C LEU A 42 8.07 -13.05 -7.09
N GLY A 43 9.18 -12.77 -6.39
CA GLY A 43 9.34 -13.02 -4.96
C GLY A 43 10.27 -12.01 -4.28
N PRO A 44 10.38 -12.06 -2.93
CA PRO A 44 11.37 -11.28 -2.20
C PRO A 44 12.78 -11.69 -2.63
N GLU A 45 13.66 -10.69 -2.76
CA GLU A 45 15.06 -10.82 -3.14
C GLU A 45 15.92 -10.17 -2.06
N ARG A 46 16.96 -10.88 -1.58
CA ARG A 46 17.90 -10.28 -0.63
C ARG A 46 18.88 -9.38 -1.36
N VAL A 47 18.90 -8.11 -0.99
CA VAL A 47 19.70 -7.08 -1.68
C VAL A 47 20.91 -6.71 -0.84
N TRP A 48 22.04 -6.53 -1.51
CA TRP A 48 23.30 -6.09 -0.90
C TRP A 48 23.76 -4.79 -1.53
N GLN A 49 24.37 -3.91 -0.74
CA GLN A 49 25.09 -2.74 -1.22
C GLN A 49 26.60 -3.02 -1.24
N LEU A 50 27.27 -2.58 -2.30
CA LEU A 50 28.73 -2.51 -2.33
C LEU A 50 29.17 -1.17 -1.75
N ASP A 51 29.95 -1.24 -0.68
CA ASP A 51 30.66 -0.11 -0.11
C ASP A 51 32.07 -0.10 -0.71
N ILE A 52 32.37 0.91 -1.53
CA ILE A 52 33.64 1.01 -2.27
C ILE A 52 34.43 2.19 -1.69
N ALA A 53 35.69 1.96 -1.33
CA ALA A 53 36.58 2.99 -0.83
C ALA A 53 36.66 4.18 -1.79
N GLY A 54 36.45 5.39 -1.27
CA GLY A 54 36.45 6.63 -2.06
C GLY A 54 35.11 6.99 -2.72
N LEU A 55 34.06 6.16 -2.57
CA LEU A 55 32.71 6.47 -3.02
C LEU A 55 31.75 6.68 -1.83
N PRO A 56 30.62 7.41 -2.02
CA PRO A 56 29.58 7.50 -1.00
C PRO A 56 29.02 6.12 -0.65
N THR A 57 28.86 5.84 0.65
CA THR A 57 28.34 4.55 1.17
C THR A 57 27.06 4.73 2.01
N THR A 58 26.62 5.97 2.19
CA THR A 58 25.39 6.31 2.91
C THR A 58 24.35 6.81 1.92
N PHE A 59 23.26 6.07 1.81
CA PHE A 59 22.12 6.38 0.95
C PHE A 59 20.82 6.25 1.74
N PRO A 60 19.73 6.87 1.30
CA PRO A 60 18.40 6.58 1.84
C PRO A 60 18.02 5.09 1.66
N PRO A 61 17.02 4.58 2.39
CA PRO A 61 16.50 3.23 2.19
C PRO A 61 16.17 2.96 0.73
N ILE A 62 16.57 1.79 0.21
CA ILE A 62 16.38 1.46 -1.21
C ILE A 62 14.90 1.42 -1.59
N LYS A 63 14.60 1.80 -2.83
CA LYS A 63 13.23 1.84 -3.35
C LYS A 63 12.80 0.41 -3.64
N THR A 64 11.99 -0.14 -2.75
CA THR A 64 11.49 -1.52 -2.89
C THR A 64 9.98 -1.51 -2.96
N LEU A 65 9.39 -2.59 -3.46
CA LEU A 65 7.95 -2.86 -3.33
C LEU A 65 7.55 -3.18 -1.88
N GLN A 66 8.45 -3.00 -0.91
CA GLN A 66 8.17 -3.02 0.53
C GLN A 66 8.71 -1.74 1.20
N GLY A 67 8.14 -0.59 0.85
CA GLY A 67 7.32 0.08 1.86
C GLY A 67 5.94 -0.57 1.81
N ASN A 68 5.24 -0.70 2.95
CA ASN A 68 3.98 -1.43 3.07
C ASN A 68 3.10 -1.41 1.79
N PRO A 69 2.61 -2.58 1.31
CA PRO A 69 1.87 -2.65 0.05
C PRO A 69 0.74 -1.61 0.01
N GLY A 70 0.51 -0.98 -1.13
CA GLY A 70 -0.46 0.10 -1.23
C GLY A 70 -0.14 1.11 -2.31
N ASN A 71 -0.99 2.14 -2.40
CA ASN A 71 -0.91 3.21 -3.38
C ASN A 71 -1.16 4.59 -2.73
N LEU A 72 -0.94 4.72 -1.41
CA LEU A 72 -1.16 5.99 -0.71
C LEU A 72 -0.36 7.12 -1.37
N PRO A 73 -1.00 8.24 -1.74
CA PRO A 73 -0.30 9.40 -2.25
C PRO A 73 0.61 10.00 -1.19
N VAL A 74 1.68 10.68 -1.62
CA VAL A 74 2.50 11.50 -0.72
C VAL A 74 1.67 12.69 -0.28
N LEU A 75 1.46 12.83 1.03
CA LEU A 75 0.73 13.96 1.59
C LEU A 75 1.58 15.25 1.44
N PRO A 76 1.02 16.32 0.84
CA PRO A 76 1.79 17.53 0.51
C PRO A 76 2.09 18.42 1.73
N ALA A 77 1.37 18.23 2.84
CA ALA A 77 1.52 18.98 4.07
C ALA A 77 1.09 18.12 5.27
N PRO A 78 1.61 18.38 6.49
CA PRO A 78 1.16 17.67 7.68
C PRO A 78 -0.31 18.01 8.01
N LEU A 79 -1.00 17.04 8.61
CA LEU A 79 -2.34 17.24 9.16
C LEU A 79 -2.25 18.01 10.48
N LEU A 80 -2.93 19.15 10.60
CA LEU A 80 -2.86 20.03 11.77
C LEU A 80 -4.20 20.06 12.52
N GLY A 81 -4.15 19.95 13.85
CA GLY A 81 -5.31 20.17 14.73
C GLY A 81 -6.38 19.09 14.64
N ARG A 82 -5.99 17.88 14.22
CA ARG A 82 -6.86 16.70 14.05
C ARG A 82 -6.32 15.47 14.78
N GLU A 83 -5.46 15.69 15.77
CA GLU A 83 -4.75 14.64 16.49
C GLU A 83 -5.74 13.76 17.28
N GLN A 84 -6.82 14.34 17.78
CA GLN A 84 -7.86 13.62 18.51
C GLN A 84 -8.67 12.71 17.58
N GLU A 85 -9.13 13.22 16.44
CA GLU A 85 -9.86 12.42 15.45
C GLU A 85 -8.98 11.30 14.88
N LEU A 86 -7.71 11.59 14.61
CA LEU A 86 -6.74 10.59 14.16
C LEU A 86 -6.55 9.48 15.20
N ALA A 87 -6.39 9.84 16.48
CA ALA A 87 -6.27 8.87 17.57
C ALA A 87 -7.53 8.01 17.72
N GLU A 88 -8.71 8.61 17.61
CA GLU A 88 -9.98 7.87 17.69
C GLU A 88 -10.17 6.93 16.50
N MET A 89 -9.85 7.37 15.28
CA MET A 89 -9.86 6.50 14.11
C MET A 89 -8.94 5.30 14.27
N ARG A 90 -7.72 5.51 14.77
CA ARG A 90 -6.76 4.43 15.02
C ARG A 90 -7.29 3.46 16.07
N ARG A 91 -7.87 3.96 17.15
CA ARG A 91 -8.50 3.14 18.21
C ARG A 91 -9.63 2.28 17.65
N LEU A 92 -10.52 2.87 16.82
CA LEU A 92 -11.62 2.15 16.19
C LEU A 92 -11.11 1.09 15.21
N LEU A 93 -10.08 1.38 14.41
CA LEU A 93 -9.50 0.44 13.45
C LEU A 93 -8.69 -0.68 14.11
N GLN A 94 -8.19 -0.49 15.33
CA GLN A 94 -7.58 -1.57 16.11
C GLN A 94 -8.60 -2.60 16.61
N ASP A 95 -9.87 -2.23 16.73
CA ASP A 95 -10.95 -3.17 17.00
C ASP A 95 -11.31 -3.95 15.74
N GLN A 96 -11.04 -5.26 15.75
CA GLN A 96 -11.33 -6.15 14.62
C GLN A 96 -12.83 -6.26 14.30
N ALA A 97 -13.72 -5.90 15.23
CA ALA A 97 -15.15 -5.80 14.98
C ALA A 97 -15.50 -4.60 14.08
N THR A 98 -14.69 -3.54 14.08
CA THR A 98 -14.87 -2.36 13.21
C THR A 98 -14.39 -2.67 11.80
N ARG A 99 -15.30 -3.17 10.96
CA ARG A 99 -15.00 -3.54 9.56
C ARG A 99 -15.25 -2.41 8.56
N LEU A 100 -16.07 -1.43 8.92
CA LEU A 100 -16.37 -0.24 8.14
C LEU A 100 -16.45 0.99 9.06
N LEU A 101 -15.70 2.02 8.72
CA LEU A 101 -15.71 3.32 9.39
C LEU A 101 -16.00 4.41 8.35
N THR A 102 -17.04 5.21 8.55
CA THR A 102 -17.38 6.30 7.63
C THR A 102 -17.10 7.66 8.27
N LEU A 103 -16.25 8.44 7.64
CA LEU A 103 -16.02 9.85 7.95
C LEU A 103 -17.05 10.69 7.22
N THR A 104 -17.98 11.28 7.96
CA THR A 104 -19.03 12.14 7.42
C THR A 104 -18.75 13.61 7.74
N GLY A 105 -19.15 14.51 6.86
CA GLY A 105 -19.14 15.94 7.15
C GLY A 105 -19.10 16.80 5.89
N PRO A 106 -19.17 18.13 6.03
CA PRO A 106 -19.17 19.05 4.89
C PRO A 106 -17.97 18.88 3.95
N GLY A 107 -18.10 19.38 2.72
CA GLY A 107 -16.98 19.48 1.79
C GLY A 107 -15.85 20.36 2.35
N GLY A 108 -14.59 20.00 2.09
CA GLY A 108 -13.44 20.82 2.48
C GLY A 108 -12.99 20.72 3.94
N VAL A 109 -13.64 19.92 4.80
CA VAL A 109 -13.24 19.79 6.22
C VAL A 109 -12.00 18.90 6.46
N GLY A 110 -11.43 18.33 5.40
CA GLY A 110 -10.19 17.55 5.45
C GLY A 110 -10.35 16.03 5.68
N LYS A 111 -11.53 15.44 5.41
CA LYS A 111 -11.79 14.00 5.60
C LYS A 111 -10.83 13.11 4.82
N THR A 112 -10.59 13.43 3.55
CA THR A 112 -9.64 12.72 2.69
C THR A 112 -8.24 12.74 3.30
N HIS A 113 -7.76 13.93 3.71
CA HIS A 113 -6.45 14.07 4.33
C HIS A 113 -6.36 13.30 5.66
N LEU A 114 -7.38 13.37 6.49
CA LEU A 114 -7.46 12.61 7.74
C LEU A 114 -7.42 11.08 7.48
N SER A 115 -8.17 10.58 6.50
CA SER A 115 -8.17 9.15 6.13
C SER A 115 -6.82 8.67 5.60
N LEU A 116 -6.16 9.50 4.79
CA LEU A 116 -4.84 9.21 4.24
C LEU A 116 -3.76 9.22 5.33
N GLN A 117 -3.82 10.19 6.25
CA GLN A 117 -2.91 10.25 7.39
C GLN A 117 -3.10 9.03 8.30
N ALA A 118 -4.34 8.64 8.60
CA ALA A 118 -4.63 7.43 9.36
C ALA A 118 -4.10 6.18 8.65
N GLY A 119 -4.30 6.09 7.33
CA GLY A 119 -3.76 5.00 6.51
C GLY A 119 -2.23 4.94 6.57
N ALA A 120 -1.54 6.08 6.48
CA ALA A 120 -0.09 6.18 6.57
C ALA A 120 0.43 5.74 7.96
N ASP A 121 -0.22 6.18 9.03
CA ASP A 121 0.12 5.83 10.41
C ASP A 121 -0.08 4.35 10.74
N LEU A 122 -0.96 3.66 10.01
CA LEU A 122 -1.33 2.26 10.24
C LEU A 122 -0.72 1.30 9.22
N LEU A 123 0.22 1.76 8.38
CA LEU A 123 0.77 0.94 7.30
C LEU A 123 1.32 -0.42 7.81
N ASP A 124 1.98 -0.44 8.97
CA ASP A 124 2.54 -1.67 9.56
C ASP A 124 1.47 -2.63 10.12
N ASP A 125 0.28 -2.12 10.44
CA ASP A 125 -0.84 -2.92 10.94
C ASP A 125 -1.54 -3.71 9.83
N TYR A 126 -1.33 -3.32 8.55
CA TYR A 126 -1.99 -3.91 7.38
C TYR A 126 -0.95 -4.50 6.40
N PRO A 127 -0.42 -5.72 6.65
CA PRO A 127 0.57 -6.35 5.76
C PRO A 127 0.02 -6.71 4.37
N GLY A 128 -1.30 -6.76 4.21
CA GLY A 128 -1.98 -6.87 2.90
C GLY A 128 -2.11 -5.54 2.17
N GLY A 129 -1.82 -4.44 2.86
CA GLY A 129 -1.62 -3.11 2.31
C GLY A 129 -2.71 -2.10 2.62
N VAL A 130 -2.40 -0.82 2.39
CA VAL A 130 -3.34 0.30 2.51
C VAL A 130 -3.59 0.91 1.13
N TRP A 131 -4.85 0.91 0.70
CA TRP A 131 -5.25 1.21 -0.68
C TRP A 131 -6.21 2.38 -0.73
N PHE A 132 -5.78 3.47 -1.37
CA PHE A 132 -6.62 4.61 -1.69
C PHE A 132 -7.39 4.38 -2.99
N VAL A 133 -8.70 4.59 -2.93
CA VAL A 133 -9.63 4.42 -4.04
C VAL A 133 -10.43 5.72 -4.19
N PRO A 134 -10.01 6.63 -5.08
CA PRO A 134 -10.75 7.86 -5.34
C PRO A 134 -12.01 7.54 -6.15
N LEU A 135 -13.19 7.93 -5.63
CA LEU A 135 -14.48 7.71 -6.30
C LEU A 135 -15.09 9.00 -6.85
N GLU A 136 -14.35 10.11 -6.85
CA GLU A 136 -14.84 11.43 -7.30
C GLU A 136 -15.37 11.43 -8.74
N GLU A 137 -14.75 10.65 -9.63
CA GLU A 137 -15.17 10.53 -11.04
C GLU A 137 -16.17 9.39 -11.28
N VAL A 138 -16.48 8.58 -10.27
CA VAL A 138 -17.33 7.40 -10.39
C VAL A 138 -18.79 7.81 -10.19
N ARG A 139 -19.51 8.02 -11.30
CA ARG A 139 -20.91 8.47 -11.30
C ARG A 139 -21.93 7.35 -11.50
N ASP A 140 -21.49 6.21 -11.99
CA ASP A 140 -22.30 5.02 -12.20
C ASP A 140 -21.92 3.97 -11.15
N PRO A 141 -22.87 3.46 -10.34
CA PRO A 141 -22.61 2.41 -9.36
C PRO A 141 -21.93 1.17 -9.97
N GLY A 142 -22.22 0.83 -11.24
CA GLY A 142 -21.57 -0.28 -11.95
C GLY A 142 -20.06 -0.09 -12.17
N GLN A 143 -19.56 1.14 -12.01
CA GLN A 143 -18.14 1.49 -12.15
C GLN A 143 -17.36 1.39 -10.83
N PHE A 144 -18.02 1.08 -9.71
CA PHE A 144 -17.34 0.92 -8.42
C PHE A 144 -16.30 -0.22 -8.44
N LEU A 145 -16.69 -1.43 -8.88
CA LEU A 145 -15.78 -2.57 -8.94
C LEU A 145 -14.61 -2.34 -9.93
N PRO A 146 -14.83 -1.78 -11.14
CA PRO A 146 -13.74 -1.32 -12.00
C PRO A 146 -12.77 -0.35 -11.35
N ALA A 147 -13.27 0.68 -10.65
CA ALA A 147 -12.43 1.66 -9.96
C ALA A 147 -11.61 1.01 -8.84
N LEU A 148 -12.24 0.13 -8.05
CA LEU A 148 -11.57 -0.63 -7.01
C LEU A 148 -10.47 -1.54 -7.59
N ALA A 149 -10.79 -2.31 -8.64
CA ALA A 149 -9.83 -3.18 -9.29
C ALA A 149 -8.63 -2.42 -9.88
N ALA A 150 -8.88 -1.25 -10.49
CA ALA A 150 -7.83 -0.39 -10.99
C ALA A 150 -6.88 0.09 -9.87
N ALA A 151 -7.43 0.51 -8.73
CA ALA A 151 -6.64 0.95 -7.58
C ALA A 151 -5.79 -0.19 -6.98
N LEU A 152 -6.33 -1.42 -6.93
CA LEU A 152 -5.65 -2.60 -6.38
C LEU A 152 -4.73 -3.30 -7.41
N GLY A 153 -4.78 -2.91 -8.69
CA GLY A 153 -4.07 -3.58 -9.78
C GLY A 153 -4.62 -4.97 -10.11
N VAL A 154 -5.89 -5.24 -9.79
CA VAL A 154 -6.57 -6.51 -10.04
C VAL A 154 -7.17 -6.48 -11.44
N ARG A 155 -7.13 -7.63 -12.12
CA ARG A 155 -7.73 -7.83 -13.45
C ARG A 155 -8.52 -9.14 -13.44
N GLU A 156 -9.52 -9.21 -14.31
CA GLU A 156 -10.22 -10.47 -14.59
C GLU A 156 -9.23 -11.52 -15.10
N GLY A 157 -9.45 -12.78 -14.73
CA GLY A 157 -8.56 -13.87 -15.09
C GLY A 157 -8.90 -15.16 -14.37
N GLY A 158 -8.48 -16.29 -14.94
CA GLY A 158 -8.69 -17.61 -14.32
C GLY A 158 -10.16 -18.05 -14.28
N GLY A 159 -11.02 -17.52 -15.16
CA GLY A 159 -12.45 -17.86 -15.23
C GLY A 159 -13.32 -17.14 -14.19
N LEU A 160 -12.75 -16.22 -13.41
CA LEU A 160 -13.48 -15.36 -12.49
C LEU A 160 -13.87 -14.04 -13.19
N ASP A 161 -15.07 -13.56 -12.89
CA ASP A 161 -15.45 -12.18 -13.18
C ASP A 161 -14.71 -11.20 -12.26
N LEU A 162 -14.85 -9.89 -12.50
CA LEU A 162 -14.12 -8.87 -11.74
C LEU A 162 -14.40 -8.94 -10.22
N ALA A 163 -15.65 -9.20 -9.84
CA ALA A 163 -16.04 -9.35 -8.43
C ALA A 163 -15.36 -10.56 -7.80
N GLY A 164 -15.38 -11.72 -8.46
CA GLY A 164 -14.70 -12.93 -8.02
C GLY A 164 -13.18 -12.74 -7.92
N ALA A 165 -12.56 -12.04 -8.88
CA ALA A 165 -11.14 -11.73 -8.86
C ALA A 165 -10.77 -10.82 -7.68
N LEU A 166 -11.58 -9.80 -7.39
CA LEU A 166 -11.41 -8.92 -6.22
C LEU A 166 -11.58 -9.68 -4.90
N HIS A 167 -12.61 -10.52 -4.79
CA HIS A 167 -12.82 -11.37 -3.61
C HIS A 167 -11.63 -12.30 -3.38
N ALA A 168 -11.18 -13.00 -4.43
CA ALA A 168 -10.03 -13.91 -4.34
C ALA A 168 -8.73 -13.16 -3.99
N TRP A 169 -8.56 -11.93 -4.51
CA TRP A 169 -7.40 -11.12 -4.19
C TRP A 169 -7.40 -10.66 -2.74
N LEU A 170 -8.55 -10.20 -2.22
CA LEU A 170 -8.71 -9.73 -0.84
C LEU A 170 -8.76 -10.87 0.18
N ALA A 171 -9.18 -12.07 -0.24
CA ALA A 171 -9.25 -13.23 0.62
C ALA A 171 -7.88 -13.54 1.26
N GLY A 172 -7.88 -13.68 2.59
CA GLY A 172 -6.66 -13.96 3.35
C GLY A 172 -5.71 -12.77 3.52
N ARG A 173 -6.06 -11.57 3.04
CA ARG A 173 -5.26 -10.35 3.26
C ARG A 173 -5.83 -9.52 4.39
N LYS A 174 -4.95 -9.08 5.30
CA LYS A 174 -5.23 -7.98 6.22
C LYS A 174 -4.92 -6.66 5.53
N ALA A 175 -5.93 -6.03 4.93
CA ALA A 175 -5.79 -4.82 4.13
C ALA A 175 -6.77 -3.72 4.58
N LEU A 176 -6.38 -2.47 4.38
CA LEU A 176 -7.21 -1.30 4.63
C LEU A 176 -7.56 -0.64 3.29
N LEU A 177 -8.86 -0.45 3.02
CA LEU A 177 -9.32 0.28 1.85
C LEU A 177 -9.81 1.67 2.29
N LEU A 178 -9.26 2.72 1.69
CA LEU A 178 -9.70 4.10 1.86
C LEU A 178 -10.56 4.48 0.65
N LEU A 179 -11.87 4.44 0.81
CA LEU A 179 -12.84 4.80 -0.23
C LEU A 179 -13.19 6.28 -0.10
N ASP A 180 -12.71 7.11 -1.02
CA ASP A 180 -12.91 8.55 -0.94
C ASP A 180 -14.08 9.00 -1.82
N ASN A 181 -14.91 9.91 -1.31
CA ASN A 181 -16.12 10.43 -1.97
C ASN A 181 -17.19 9.35 -2.23
N LEU A 182 -17.47 8.51 -1.23
CA LEU A 182 -18.44 7.41 -1.35
C LEU A 182 -19.86 7.90 -1.68
N GLU A 183 -20.21 9.15 -1.37
CA GLU A 183 -21.52 9.73 -1.72
C GLU A 183 -21.81 9.70 -3.23
N GLN A 184 -20.78 9.63 -4.08
CA GLN A 184 -20.94 9.51 -5.54
C GLN A 184 -21.52 8.15 -5.97
N VAL A 185 -21.34 7.11 -5.14
CA VAL A 185 -21.71 5.73 -5.44
C VAL A 185 -22.48 5.07 -4.30
N ALA A 186 -23.44 5.78 -3.71
CA ALA A 186 -24.26 5.26 -2.61
C ALA A 186 -24.93 3.90 -2.92
N ALA A 187 -25.22 3.62 -4.20
CA ALA A 187 -25.77 2.34 -4.65
C ALA A 187 -24.76 1.17 -4.65
N ALA A 188 -23.47 1.39 -4.38
CA ALA A 188 -22.43 0.36 -4.27
C ALA A 188 -22.41 -0.35 -2.90
N ALA A 189 -23.37 -0.06 -2.02
CA ALA A 189 -23.46 -0.68 -0.69
C ALA A 189 -23.52 -2.22 -0.73
N PRO A 190 -24.26 -2.88 -1.65
CA PRO A 190 -24.26 -4.34 -1.76
C PRO A 190 -22.87 -4.92 -2.09
N GLU A 191 -22.11 -4.28 -2.97
CA GLU A 191 -20.76 -4.67 -3.36
C GLU A 191 -19.79 -4.52 -2.18
N ILE A 192 -19.89 -3.42 -1.42
CA ILE A 192 -19.10 -3.22 -0.20
C ILE A 192 -19.40 -4.31 0.83
N ALA A 193 -20.68 -4.63 1.04
CA ALA A 193 -21.09 -5.69 1.95
C ALA A 193 -20.54 -7.07 1.49
N ALA A 194 -20.61 -7.37 0.20
CA ALA A 194 -20.05 -8.60 -0.37
C ALA A 194 -18.53 -8.71 -0.18
N LEU A 195 -17.79 -7.61 -0.42
CA LEU A 195 -16.34 -7.54 -0.19
C LEU A 195 -15.98 -7.81 1.28
N LEU A 196 -16.69 -7.17 2.22
CA LEU A 196 -16.45 -7.35 3.65
C LEU A 196 -16.78 -8.77 4.15
N ALA A 197 -17.81 -9.40 3.56
CA ALA A 197 -18.16 -10.79 3.85
C ALA A 197 -17.12 -11.78 3.30
N ALA A 198 -16.62 -11.55 2.08
CA ALA A 198 -15.64 -12.42 1.43
C ALA A 198 -14.22 -12.32 2.04
N ALA A 199 -13.88 -11.18 2.65
CA ALA A 199 -12.53 -10.92 3.16
C ALA A 199 -12.56 -10.47 4.64
N PRO A 200 -12.62 -11.41 5.61
CA PRO A 200 -12.82 -11.10 7.03
C PRO A 200 -11.78 -10.19 7.70
N GLN A 201 -10.59 -10.07 7.10
CA GLN A 201 -9.48 -9.27 7.62
C GLN A 201 -9.35 -7.90 6.92
N VAL A 202 -10.27 -7.58 6.00
CA VAL A 202 -10.29 -6.29 5.31
C VAL A 202 -11.11 -5.29 6.10
N GLN A 203 -10.55 -4.10 6.35
CA GLN A 203 -11.27 -2.97 6.94
C GLN A 203 -11.40 -1.86 5.90
N ILE A 204 -12.48 -1.08 6.00
CA ILE A 204 -12.78 0.01 5.09
C ILE A 204 -12.92 1.31 5.87
N VAL A 205 -12.25 2.36 5.43
CA VAL A 205 -12.55 3.74 5.81
C VAL A 205 -13.16 4.42 4.60
N ALA A 206 -14.37 4.94 4.73
CA ALA A 206 -15.05 5.69 3.69
C ALA A 206 -15.12 7.18 4.05
N THR A 207 -15.01 8.07 3.08
CA THR A 207 -15.38 9.48 3.26
C THR A 207 -16.71 9.76 2.56
N SER A 208 -17.59 10.53 3.21
CA SER A 208 -18.88 10.94 2.66
C SER A 208 -19.24 12.37 3.06
N ARG A 209 -20.01 13.05 2.22
CA ARG A 209 -20.72 14.28 2.60
C ARG A 209 -21.92 14.01 3.49
#